data_AF-A0A2K4ZQJ8-F1
#
_entry.id   AF-A0A2K4ZQJ8-F1
#
_cell.length_a   1.000
_cell.length_b   1.000
_cell.length_c   1.000
_cell.angle_alpha   90.00
_cell.angle_beta   90.00
_cell.angle_gamma   90.00
#
_symmetry.space_group_name_H-M   'P 1'
#
loop_
_entity.id
_entity.type
_entity.pdbx_description
1 polymer ?
#
loop_
_entity_poly.entity_id
_entity_poly.type
_entity_poly.pdbx_seq_one_letter_code
_entity_poly.pdbx_strand_id
1 'polypeptide(L)'
;MASRLSIEEERLKVGQVRTIKSNNGKKIDSITLLLSNNVKVLFVPKNNGTLEFTISDPNIDMSNLDCTISEEVLYDLTIQIKNAYNQVVLNEREEKET
;
A
#
# COMPACT_ATOMS: atom_id res chain seq x y z
N MET A 1 -31.31 14.23 -8.51
CA MET A 1 -30.41 14.34 -7.34
C MET A 1 -29.63 13.05 -7.26
N ALA A 2 -28.32 13.08 -7.52
CA ALA A 2 -27.49 11.89 -7.40
C ALA A 2 -27.22 11.61 -5.92
N SER A 3 -27.63 10.44 -5.44
CA SER A 3 -27.34 9.95 -4.10
C SER A 3 -25.83 9.90 -3.92
N ARG A 4 -25.30 10.67 -2.97
CA ARG A 4 -23.90 10.57 -2.55
C ARG A 4 -23.74 9.18 -1.93
N LEU A 5 -23.07 8.26 -2.64
CA LEU A 5 -22.57 7.02 -2.05
C LEU A 5 -21.52 7.42 -1.00
N SER A 6 -21.94 7.55 0.25
CA SER A 6 -21.03 7.55 1.39
C SER A 6 -20.59 6.11 1.58
N ILE A 7 -19.56 5.71 0.84
CA ILE A 7 -18.81 4.50 1.16
C ILE A 7 -18.12 4.82 2.48
N GLU A 8 -18.67 4.31 3.58
CA GLU A 8 -17.88 4.15 4.80
C GLU A 8 -16.74 3.21 4.42
N GLU A 9 -15.57 3.77 4.06
CA GLU A 9 -14.38 2.96 3.91
C GLU A 9 -14.16 2.26 5.24
N GLU A 10 -14.28 0.92 5.25
CA GLU A 10 -13.93 0.13 6.42
C GLU A 10 -12.57 0.60 6.93
N ARG A 11 -12.46 0.82 8.23
CA ARG A 11 -11.16 1.17 8.80
C ARG A 11 -10.29 -0.08 8.82
N LEU A 12 -9.05 0.05 8.30
CA LEU A 12 -8.02 -0.96 8.48
C LEU A 12 -7.86 -1.27 9.97
N LYS A 13 -7.73 -2.56 10.31
CA LYS A 13 -7.30 -3.01 11.64
C LYS A 13 -5.78 -3.08 11.69
N VAL A 14 -5.21 -2.97 12.88
CA VAL A 14 -3.76 -3.11 13.07
C VAL A 14 -3.31 -4.46 12.55
N GLY A 15 -2.21 -4.47 11.79
CA GLY A 15 -1.71 -5.63 11.08
C GLY A 15 -2.38 -5.89 9.73
N GLN A 16 -3.44 -5.17 9.32
CA GLN A 16 -4.04 -5.45 8.02
C GLN A 16 -3.29 -4.79 6.87
N VAL A 17 -3.20 -5.52 5.76
CA VAL A 17 -2.73 -5.03 4.47
C VAL A 17 -3.94 -4.77 3.57
N ARG A 18 -4.05 -3.56 3.05
CA ARG A 18 -5.03 -3.18 2.02
C ARG A 18 -4.32 -2.90 0.72
N THR A 19 -4.89 -3.37 -0.38
CA THR A 19 -4.40 -3.05 -1.73
C THR A 19 -5.51 -2.38 -2.50
N ILE A 20 -5.23 -1.19 -3.03
CA ILE A 20 -6.11 -0.48 -3.96
C ILE A 20 -5.60 -0.75 -5.36
N LYS A 21 -6.51 -1.16 -6.25
CA LYS A 21 -6.19 -1.48 -7.63
C LYS A 21 -7.11 -0.73 -8.60
N SER A 22 -6.55 -0.27 -9.70
CA SER A 22 -7.25 0.28 -10.85
C SER A 22 -7.13 -0.65 -12.08
N ASN A 23 -7.64 -0.20 -13.22
CA ASN A 23 -7.60 -0.93 -14.49
C ASN A 23 -8.14 -2.37 -14.35
N ASN A 24 -9.36 -2.50 -13.83
CA ASN A 24 -10.03 -3.78 -13.57
C ASN A 24 -9.19 -4.76 -12.73
N GLY A 25 -8.47 -4.23 -11.73
CA GLY A 25 -7.65 -5.03 -10.82
C GLY A 25 -6.27 -5.40 -11.33
N LYS A 26 -5.88 -4.93 -12.53
CA LYS A 26 -4.57 -5.21 -13.13
C LYS A 26 -3.46 -4.31 -12.63
N LYS A 27 -3.79 -3.07 -12.25
CA LYS A 27 -2.82 -2.10 -11.78
C LYS A 27 -2.98 -1.90 -10.28
N ILE A 28 -1.91 -2.06 -9.52
CA ILE A 28 -1.83 -1.66 -8.12
C ILE A 28 -1.59 -0.15 -8.09
N ASP A 29 -2.51 0.58 -7.45
CA ASP A 29 -2.33 2.02 -7.20
C ASP A 29 -1.62 2.24 -5.87
N SER A 30 -1.99 1.47 -4.84
CA SER A 30 -1.34 1.54 -3.54
C SER A 30 -1.49 0.26 -2.71
N ILE A 31 -0.54 0.08 -1.79
CA ILE A 31 -0.61 -0.91 -0.71
C ILE A 31 -0.47 -0.15 0.60
N THR A 32 -1.39 -0.36 1.53
CA THR A 32 -1.37 0.27 2.86
C THR A 32 -1.32 -0.81 3.93
N LEU A 33 -0.33 -0.73 4.82
CA LEU A 33 -0.27 -1.49 6.07
C LEU A 33 -0.58 -0.56 7.23
N LEU A 34 -1.56 -0.92 8.07
CA LEU A 34 -1.74 -0.26 9.37
C LEU A 34 -0.84 -0.95 10.40
N LEU A 35 0.32 -0.34 10.65
CA LEU A 35 1.38 -0.91 11.49
C LEU A 35 1.01 -0.87 12.98
N SER A 36 0.40 0.23 13.40
CA SER A 36 -0.13 0.46 14.74
C SER A 36 -1.37 1.36 14.65
N ASN A 37 -2.04 1.64 15.76
CA ASN A 37 -3.25 2.48 15.77
C ASN A 37 -3.05 3.85 15.09
N ASN A 38 -1.82 4.36 15.08
CA ASN A 38 -1.50 5.68 14.56
C ASN A 38 -0.52 5.66 13.38
N VAL A 39 0.17 4.55 13.11
CA VAL A 39 1.20 4.47 12.07
C VAL A 39 0.67 3.72 10.85
N LYS A 40 0.66 4.41 9.71
CA LYS A 40 0.37 3.81 8.40
C LYS A 40 1.62 3.79 7.55
N VAL A 41 1.84 2.66 6.89
CA VAL A 41 2.88 2.49 5.88
C VAL A 41 2.20 2.38 4.53
N LEU A 42 2.57 3.26 3.60
CA LEU A 42 2.04 3.34 2.25
C LEU A 42 3.13 3.01 1.24
N PHE A 43 2.80 2.13 0.29
CA PHE A 43 3.62 1.82 -0.87
C PHE A 43 2.87 2.21 -2.14
N VAL A 44 3.51 2.96 -3.03
CA VAL A 44 2.92 3.42 -4.31
C VAL A 44 3.88 3.11 -5.46
N PRO A 45 3.55 2.15 -6.34
CA PRO A 45 4.32 1.92 -7.56
C PRO A 45 4.26 3.16 -8.47
N LYS A 46 5.41 3.69 -8.86
CA LYS A 46 5.52 4.82 -9.77
C LYS A 46 5.79 4.33 -11.19
N ASN A 47 5.50 5.19 -12.16
CA ASN A 47 5.72 4.86 -13.58
C ASN A 47 7.22 4.84 -13.95
N ASN A 48 8.07 5.47 -13.14
CA ASN A 48 9.51 5.59 -13.40
C ASN A 48 10.36 4.46 -12.80
N GLY A 49 9.78 3.25 -12.72
CA GLY A 49 10.50 2.12 -12.15
C GLY A 49 10.84 2.21 -10.66
N THR A 50 10.17 3.07 -9.90
CA THR A 50 10.35 3.17 -8.44
C THR A 50 9.11 2.75 -7.65
N LEU A 51 9.32 2.31 -6.41
CA LEU A 51 8.27 2.13 -5.41
C LEU A 51 8.44 3.23 -4.35
N GLU A 52 7.50 4.16 -4.29
CA GLU A 52 7.49 5.16 -3.22
C GLU A 52 7.05 4.49 -1.92
N PHE A 53 7.79 4.79 -0.85
CA PHE A 53 7.56 4.31 0.50
C PHE A 53 7.32 5.50 1.43
N THR A 54 6.19 5.53 2.12
CA THR A 54 5.84 6.61 3.03
C THR A 54 5.34 6.05 4.36
N ILE A 55 5.94 6.51 5.45
CA ILE A 55 5.43 6.28 6.81
C ILE A 55 4.72 7.55 7.25
N SER A 56 3.45 7.42 7.64
CA SER A 56 2.68 8.51 8.24
C SER A 56 2.45 8.19 9.71
N ASP A 57 3.05 9.01 10.57
CA ASP A 57 2.79 9.07 12.00
C ASP A 57 2.35 10.50 12.35
N PRO A 58 1.08 10.71 12.76
CA PRO A 58 0.59 12.05 13.09
C PRO A 58 1.24 12.64 14.34
N ASN A 59 1.82 11.81 15.21
CA ASN A 59 2.34 12.23 16.51
C ASN A 59 3.88 12.26 16.57
N ILE A 60 4.58 11.85 15.49
CA ILE A 60 6.04 11.74 15.41
C ILE A 60 6.60 10.97 16.62
N ASP A 61 5.88 9.94 17.05
CA ASP A 61 6.26 9.11 18.16
C ASP A 61 6.87 7.82 17.60
N MET A 62 8.18 7.87 17.45
CA MET A 62 8.97 6.78 16.88
C MET A 62 8.83 5.46 17.65
N SER A 63 8.31 5.47 18.89
CA SER A 63 8.00 4.22 19.62
C SER A 63 6.94 3.38 18.91
N ASN A 64 6.06 4.02 18.13
CA ASN A 64 5.02 3.35 17.36
C ASN A 64 5.53 2.70 16.06
N LEU A 65 6.83 2.84 15.75
CA LEU A 65 7.49 2.16 14.64
C LEU A 65 7.99 0.76 15.03
N ASP A 66 8.13 0.48 16.34
CA ASP A 66 8.42 -0.86 16.83
C ASP A 66 7.12 -1.67 16.87
N CYS A 67 7.06 -2.75 16.09
CA CYS A 67 5.89 -3.60 15.99
C CYS A 67 6.26 -5.05 15.72
N THR A 68 5.39 -5.95 16.16
CA THR A 68 5.45 -7.36 15.77
C THR A 68 4.44 -7.61 14.66
N ILE A 69 4.91 -8.21 13.56
CA ILE A 69 4.08 -8.61 12.43
C ILE A 69 3.74 -10.09 12.60
N SER A 70 2.45 -10.44 12.57
CA SER A 70 2.04 -11.85 12.62
C SER A 70 2.35 -12.57 11.31
N GLU A 71 2.41 -13.90 11.33
CA GLU A 71 2.71 -14.73 10.16
C GLU A 71 1.79 -14.43 8.96
N GLU A 72 0.48 -14.34 9.20
CA GLU A 72 -0.52 -14.03 8.17
C GLU A 72 -0.26 -12.67 7.52
N VAL A 73 0.02 -11.65 8.33
CA VAL A 73 0.28 -10.29 7.85
C VAL A 73 1.60 -10.23 7.08
N LEU A 74 2.61 -10.95 7.57
CA LEU A 74 3.90 -11.07 6.89
C LEU A 74 3.72 -11.71 5.51
N TYR A 75 2.92 -12.76 5.42
CA TYR A 75 2.59 -13.43 4.16
C TYR A 75 1.90 -12.46 3.19
N ASP A 76 0.83 -11.82 3.64
CA ASP A 76 0.05 -10.90 2.81
C ASP A 76 0.90 -9.72 2.31
N LEU A 77 1.65 -9.08 3.20
CA LEU A 77 2.54 -7.98 2.85
C LEU A 77 3.55 -8.43 1.80
N THR A 78 4.17 -9.60 1.99
CA THR A 78 5.17 -10.14 1.06
C THR A 78 4.60 -10.36 -0.33
N ILE A 79 3.40 -10.94 -0.43
CA ILE A 79 2.71 -11.15 -1.71
C ILE A 79 2.41 -9.81 -2.39
N GLN A 80 1.93 -8.82 -1.64
CA GLN A 80 1.62 -7.51 -2.23
C GLN A 80 2.88 -6.77 -2.68
N ILE A 81 3.96 -6.81 -1.90
CA ILE A 81 5.24 -6.21 -2.29
C ILE A 81 5.82 -6.90 -3.53
N LYS A 82 5.75 -8.24 -3.63
CA LYS A 82 6.14 -8.97 -4.85
C LYS A 82 5.32 -8.52 -6.07
N ASN A 83 4.02 -8.35 -5.92
CA ASN A 83 3.16 -7.89 -7.01
C ASN A 83 3.49 -6.45 -7.43
N ALA A 84 3.74 -5.57 -6.46
CA ALA A 84 4.20 -4.21 -6.72
C ALA A 84 5.56 -4.20 -7.43
N TYR A 85 6.51 -5.03 -7.00
CA TYR A 85 7.81 -5.19 -7.68
C TYR A 85 7.64 -5.53 -9.16
N ASN A 86 6.78 -6.51 -9.48
CA ASN A 86 6.54 -6.88 -10.87
C ASN A 86 6.00 -5.70 -11.69
N GLN A 87 5.08 -4.91 -11.14
CA GLN A 87 4.56 -3.71 -11.81
C GLN A 87 5.65 -2.65 -11.99
N VAL A 88 6.47 -2.41 -10.96
CA VAL A 88 7.59 -1.45 -11.03
C VAL A 88 8.57 -1.84 -12.13
N VAL A 89 8.92 -3.13 -12.24
CA VAL A 89 9.79 -3.64 -13.31
C VAL A 89 9.18 -3.45 -14.70
N LEU A 90 7.87 -3.65 -14.84
CA LEU A 90 7.18 -3.42 -16.12
C LEU A 90 7.18 -1.93 -16.49
N ASN A 91 6.84 -1.06 -15.53
CA ASN A 91 6.82 0.38 -15.72
C ASN A 91 8.18 0.93 -16.19
N GLU A 92 9.29 0.50 -15.56
CA GLU A 92 10.66 0.87 -15.95
C GLU A 92 11.00 0.47 -17.40
N ARG A 93 10.48 -0.66 -17.86
CA ARG A 93 10.73 -1.15 -19.23
C ARG A 93 9.94 -0.33 -20.24
N GLU A 94 8.68 -0.03 -19.95
CA GLU A 94 7.82 0.81 -20.79
C GLU A 94 8.39 2.23 -20.92
N GLU A 95 8.92 2.81 -19.84
CA GLU A 95 9.51 4.15 -19.88
C GLU A 95 10.76 4.23 -20.77
N LYS A 96 11.57 3.16 -20.84
CA LYS A 96 12.76 3.10 -21.72
C LYS A 96 12.44 2.92 -23.19
N GLU A 97 11.22 2.49 -23.51
CA GLU A 97 10.75 2.26 -24.88
C GLU A 97 10.06 3.50 -25.49
N THR A 98 9.76 4.52 -24.67
CA THR A 98 9.19 5.82 -25.06
C THR A 98 10.22 6.94 -25.15
#